data_AF-A0A6N9YK10-F1
#
_entry.id   AF-A0A6N9YK10-F1
#
_cell.length_a   1.000
_cell.length_b   1.000
_cell.length_c   1.000
_cell.angle_alpha   90.00
_cell.angle_beta   90.00
_cell.angle_gamma   90.00
#
_symmetry.space_group_name_H-M   'P 1'
#
loop_
_entity.id
_entity.type
_entity.pdbx_description
1 polymer ?
#
loop_
_entity_poly.entity_id
_entity_poly.type
_entity_poly.pdbx_seq_one_letter_code
_entity_poly.pdbx_strand_id
1 'polypeptide(L)'
;MSAVTVRLGEFAVTAAPPDYLSQAMPRLAAPGTEPWVRMLSELSQAVAPAESDSDGATSVVLVGAEVAVRIHAALAPHIEAGWDPGCAAIVIGAAAAAARRLGLDSAETARALSIAATQASGLAALTATPFSTVQRRHALLRGVEAAQLASTGFTAPLTGLEGRRGLFAVLAPSADPDQVLNGLAEHWRLMEVLSAYP
;
A
#
# COMPACT_ATOMS: atom_id res chain seq x y z
N MET A 1 -1.51 22.55 5.00
CA MET A 1 -0.74 21.31 4.80
C MET A 1 -1.39 20.52 3.67
N SER A 2 -0.60 19.90 2.79
CA SER A 2 -1.13 18.98 1.77
C SER A 2 -1.70 17.73 2.45
N ALA A 3 -2.76 17.17 1.87
CA ALA A 3 -3.53 16.07 2.45
C ALA A 3 -2.72 14.75 2.43
N VAL A 4 -2.91 13.87 3.43
CA VAL A 4 -2.13 12.62 3.59
C VAL A 4 -2.17 11.76 2.33
N THR A 5 -3.35 11.63 1.74
CA THR A 5 -3.54 10.88 0.49
C THR A 5 -2.69 11.44 -0.66
N VAL A 6 -2.61 12.77 -0.80
CA VAL A 6 -1.80 13.42 -1.85
C VAL A 6 -0.31 13.20 -1.62
N ARG A 7 0.17 13.38 -0.38
CA ARG A 7 1.59 13.19 -0.05
C ARG A 7 2.04 11.73 -0.21
N LEU A 8 1.15 10.78 0.05
CA LEU A 8 1.40 9.38 -0.29
C LEU A 8 1.44 9.14 -1.81
N GLY A 9 0.59 9.83 -2.58
CA GLY A 9 0.64 9.78 -4.04
C GLY A 9 1.96 10.30 -4.60
N GLU A 10 2.46 11.42 -4.08
CA GLU A 10 3.78 11.98 -4.42
C GLU A 10 4.92 11.00 -4.09
N PHE A 11 4.86 10.34 -2.93
CA PHE A 11 5.84 9.32 -2.57
C PHE A 11 5.78 8.11 -3.49
N ALA A 12 4.59 7.61 -3.81
CA ALA A 12 4.42 6.40 -4.61
C ALA A 12 4.96 6.54 -6.05
N VAL A 13 4.97 7.76 -6.60
CA VAL A 13 5.59 8.02 -7.92
C VAL A 13 7.11 8.24 -7.84
N THR A 14 7.68 8.36 -6.65
CA THR A 14 9.12 8.57 -6.44
C THR A 14 9.89 7.25 -6.46
N ALA A 15 11.02 7.22 -7.16
CA ALA A 15 11.91 6.07 -7.22
C ALA A 15 12.49 5.72 -5.84
N ALA A 16 12.48 4.43 -5.51
CA ALA A 16 13.19 3.94 -4.33
C ALA A 16 14.72 4.10 -4.53
N PRO A 17 15.48 4.55 -3.52
CA PRO A 17 16.93 4.71 -3.65
C PRO A 17 17.65 3.39 -3.99
N PRO A 18 18.69 3.39 -4.84
CA PRO A 18 19.45 2.17 -5.20
C PRO A 18 20.01 1.41 -3.99
N ASP A 19 20.53 2.12 -3.00
CA ASP A 19 21.08 1.51 -1.78
C ASP A 19 20.00 0.76 -1.01
N TYR A 20 18.79 1.32 -0.93
CA TYR A 20 17.66 0.67 -0.30
C TYR A 20 17.23 -0.59 -1.05
N LEU A 21 17.14 -0.53 -2.39
CA LEU A 21 16.84 -1.69 -3.23
C LEU A 21 17.80 -2.85 -2.96
N SER A 22 19.10 -2.56 -2.90
CA SER A 22 20.14 -3.58 -2.64
C SER A 22 20.01 -4.26 -1.28
N GLN A 23 19.53 -3.54 -0.26
CA GLN A 23 19.37 -4.05 1.10
C GLN A 23 18.05 -4.81 1.29
N ALA A 24 16.96 -4.32 0.70
CA ALA A 24 15.64 -4.92 0.85
C ALA A 24 15.52 -6.23 0.07
N MET A 25 16.15 -6.31 -1.10
CA MET A 25 15.94 -7.41 -2.04
C MET A 25 16.29 -8.81 -1.51
N PRO A 26 17.46 -9.04 -0.90
CA PRO A 26 17.80 -10.36 -0.35
C PRO A 26 16.78 -10.83 0.70
N ARG A 27 16.27 -9.90 1.52
CA ARG A 27 15.29 -10.17 2.58
C ARG A 27 13.90 -10.46 2.04
N LEU A 28 13.54 -9.82 0.92
CA LEU A 28 12.26 -10.03 0.26
C LEU A 28 12.22 -11.40 -0.45
N ALA A 29 13.37 -11.87 -0.94
CA ALA A 29 13.53 -13.19 -1.55
C ALA A 29 13.69 -14.33 -0.54
N ALA A 30 13.97 -14.01 0.74
CA ALA A 30 14.25 -15.00 1.78
C ALA A 30 13.06 -15.96 2.02
N PRO A 31 13.31 -17.25 2.32
CA PRO A 31 12.26 -18.15 2.78
C PRO A 31 11.64 -17.63 4.09
N GLY A 32 10.31 -17.51 4.14
CA GLY A 32 9.60 -17.06 5.34
C GLY A 32 9.17 -15.59 5.34
N THR A 33 9.60 -14.79 4.36
CA THR A 33 9.02 -13.44 4.12
C THR A 33 7.51 -13.54 3.96
N GLU A 34 6.76 -12.58 4.52
CA GLU A 34 5.30 -12.63 4.54
C GLU A 34 4.70 -12.94 3.16
N PRO A 35 3.78 -13.92 3.05
CA PRO A 35 3.25 -14.38 1.77
C PRO A 35 2.66 -13.27 0.90
N TRP A 36 2.08 -12.23 1.49
CA TRP A 36 1.44 -11.15 0.72
C TRP A 36 2.44 -10.27 -0.05
N VAL A 37 3.69 -10.13 0.42
CA VAL A 37 4.72 -9.35 -0.27
C VAL A 37 5.12 -10.05 -1.58
N ARG A 38 5.22 -11.38 -1.54
CA ARG A 38 5.42 -12.20 -2.75
C ARG A 38 4.24 -12.08 -3.71
N MET A 39 3.01 -12.19 -3.19
CA MET A 39 1.80 -12.02 -4.00
C MET A 39 1.71 -10.62 -4.63
N LEU A 40 2.14 -9.56 -3.92
CA LEU A 40 2.20 -8.21 -4.46
C LEU A 40 3.17 -8.13 -5.65
N SER A 41 4.31 -8.81 -5.58
CA SER A 41 5.26 -8.91 -6.69
C SER A 41 4.66 -9.60 -7.92
N GLU A 42 4.02 -10.75 -7.71
CA GLU A 42 3.34 -11.48 -8.79
C GLU A 42 2.25 -10.63 -9.46
N LEU A 43 1.43 -9.95 -8.66
CA LEU A 43 0.34 -9.13 -9.18
C LEU A 43 0.84 -7.84 -9.86
N SER A 44 1.91 -7.23 -9.36
CA SER A 44 2.52 -6.06 -10.00
C SER A 44 3.09 -6.42 -11.37
N GLN A 45 3.64 -7.63 -11.53
CA GLN A 45 4.12 -8.11 -12.83
C GLN A 45 3.00 -8.38 -13.83
N ALA A 46 1.79 -8.71 -13.35
CA ALA A 46 0.61 -8.87 -14.19
C ALA A 46 0.05 -7.54 -14.72
N VAL A 47 0.43 -6.40 -14.12
CA VAL A 47 0.10 -5.07 -14.61
C VAL A 47 1.12 -4.64 -15.67
N ALA A 48 0.61 -4.22 -16.83
CA ALA A 48 1.45 -3.76 -17.93
C ALA A 48 2.32 -2.56 -17.51
N PRO A 49 3.62 -2.53 -17.85
CA PRO A 49 4.48 -1.37 -17.59
C PRO A 49 3.95 -0.11 -18.26
N ALA A 50 4.17 1.04 -17.63
CA ALA A 50 4.39 2.27 -18.39
C ALA A 50 5.63 2.14 -19.29
N GLU A 51 5.60 2.76 -20.47
CA GLU A 51 6.73 2.75 -21.43
C GLU A 51 8.02 3.32 -20.83
N SER A 52 7.90 4.14 -19.78
CA SER A 52 9.00 4.82 -19.08
C SER A 52 9.45 4.14 -17.78
N ASP A 53 9.01 2.91 -17.47
CA ASP A 53 9.37 2.22 -16.22
C ASP A 53 10.85 1.78 -16.20
N SER A 54 11.73 2.68 -15.75
CA SER A 54 13.17 2.46 -15.61
C SER A 54 13.55 1.68 -14.35
N ASP A 55 12.67 1.64 -13.36
CA ASP A 55 13.01 1.22 -11.99
C ASP A 55 12.69 -0.27 -11.74
N GLY A 56 12.00 -0.90 -12.67
CA GLY A 56 11.73 -2.33 -12.71
C GLY A 56 10.69 -2.80 -11.68
N ALA A 57 10.21 -4.03 -11.86
CA ALA A 57 9.16 -4.62 -11.02
C ALA A 57 9.50 -4.64 -9.52
N THR A 58 10.78 -4.68 -9.17
CA THR A 58 11.27 -4.67 -7.79
C THR A 58 10.98 -3.35 -7.07
N SER A 59 11.27 -2.22 -7.70
CA SER A 59 11.07 -0.90 -7.09
C SER A 59 9.59 -0.66 -6.82
N VAL A 60 8.73 -1.10 -7.75
CA VAL A 60 7.27 -1.06 -7.62
C VAL A 60 6.78 -1.78 -6.36
N VAL A 61 7.27 -2.99 -6.12
CA VAL A 61 6.85 -3.81 -4.98
C VAL A 61 7.27 -3.18 -3.65
N LEU A 62 8.50 -2.66 -3.57
CA LEU A 62 9.00 -2.06 -2.34
C LEU A 62 8.26 -0.78 -1.98
N VAL A 63 7.96 0.07 -2.96
CA VAL A 63 7.14 1.29 -2.74
C VAL A 63 5.75 0.91 -2.21
N GLY A 64 5.08 -0.05 -2.85
CA GLY A 64 3.76 -0.51 -2.38
C GLY A 64 3.81 -1.13 -0.99
N ALA A 65 4.83 -1.95 -0.71
CA ALA A 65 5.01 -2.56 0.59
C ALA A 65 5.34 -1.52 1.69
N GLU A 66 6.13 -0.50 1.39
CA GLU A 66 6.39 0.63 2.30
C GLU A 66 5.10 1.39 2.65
N VAL A 67 4.26 1.69 1.63
CA VAL A 67 2.95 2.32 1.85
C VAL A 67 2.07 1.43 2.74
N ALA A 68 1.99 0.13 2.45
CA ALA A 68 1.21 -0.80 3.26
C ALA A 68 1.69 -0.84 4.72
N VAL A 69 3.01 -0.97 4.96
CA VAL A 69 3.57 -1.01 6.32
C VAL A 69 3.25 0.27 7.10
N ARG A 70 3.32 1.44 6.45
CA ARG A 70 2.98 2.73 7.08
C ARG A 70 1.50 2.84 7.43
N ILE A 71 0.62 2.44 6.50
CA ILE A 71 -0.82 2.41 6.75
C ILE A 71 -1.15 1.45 7.89
N HIS A 72 -0.56 0.26 7.88
CA HIS A 72 -0.74 -0.73 8.94
C HIS A 72 -0.29 -0.19 10.30
N ALA A 73 0.90 0.41 10.38
CA ALA A 73 1.44 0.95 11.63
C ALA A 73 0.57 2.08 12.21
N ALA A 74 -0.07 2.88 11.35
CA ALA A 74 -0.97 3.95 11.77
C ALA A 74 -2.38 3.45 12.13
N LEU A 75 -2.87 2.37 11.49
CA LEU A 75 -4.20 1.81 11.73
C LEU A 75 -4.24 0.82 12.89
N ALA A 76 -3.33 -0.16 12.89
CA ALA A 76 -3.43 -1.36 13.73
C ALA A 76 -3.59 -1.09 15.24
N PRO A 77 -2.92 -0.10 15.85
CA PRO A 77 -3.11 0.22 17.28
C PRO A 77 -4.50 0.76 17.63
N HIS A 78 -5.24 1.21 16.62
CA HIS A 78 -6.47 2.00 16.77
C HIS A 78 -7.67 1.36 16.06
N ILE A 79 -7.52 0.17 15.48
CA ILE A 79 -8.63 -0.52 14.82
C ILE A 79 -9.74 -0.81 15.82
N GLU A 80 -10.95 -0.44 15.42
CA GLU A 80 -12.17 -0.75 16.15
C GLU A 80 -13.01 -1.80 15.39
N ALA A 81 -14.04 -2.35 16.03
CA ALA A 81 -15.03 -3.24 15.41
C ALA A 81 -14.53 -4.59 14.81
N GLY A 82 -13.26 -4.97 15.03
CA GLY A 82 -12.73 -6.29 14.65
C GLY A 82 -12.33 -6.44 13.18
N TRP A 83 -12.00 -5.33 12.51
CA TRP A 83 -11.43 -5.34 11.17
C TRP A 83 -9.99 -5.88 11.15
N ASP A 84 -9.56 -6.44 10.02
CA ASP A 84 -8.17 -6.81 9.79
C ASP A 84 -7.38 -5.58 9.24
N PRO A 85 -6.54 -4.91 10.06
CA PRO A 85 -5.72 -3.78 9.59
C PRO A 85 -4.77 -4.17 8.46
N GLY A 86 -4.34 -5.43 8.41
CA GLY A 86 -3.45 -5.94 7.37
C GLY A 86 -4.10 -5.86 5.99
N CYS A 87 -5.36 -6.28 5.85
CA CYS A 87 -6.05 -6.20 4.58
C CYS A 87 -6.34 -4.75 4.16
N ALA A 88 -6.70 -3.87 5.11
CA ALA A 88 -6.86 -2.43 4.84
C ALA A 88 -5.54 -1.76 4.40
N ALA A 89 -4.41 -2.16 4.97
CA ALA A 89 -3.10 -1.68 4.54
C ALA A 89 -2.68 -2.20 3.16
N ILE A 90 -2.90 -3.50 2.93
CA ILE A 90 -2.49 -4.18 1.69
C ILE A 90 -3.22 -3.60 0.47
N VAL A 91 -4.52 -3.30 0.58
CA VAL A 91 -5.27 -2.73 -0.56
C VAL A 91 -4.72 -1.36 -0.98
N ILE A 92 -4.29 -0.54 -0.02
CA ILE A 92 -3.69 0.78 -0.28
C ILE A 92 -2.29 0.64 -0.88
N GLY A 93 -1.45 -0.24 -0.31
CA GLY A 93 -0.11 -0.50 -0.84
C GLY A 93 -0.14 -1.11 -2.25
N ALA A 94 -1.10 -1.99 -2.53
CA ALA A 94 -1.30 -2.56 -3.86
C ALA A 94 -1.70 -1.50 -4.89
N ALA A 95 -2.57 -0.55 -4.51
CA ALA A 95 -2.94 0.57 -5.36
C ALA A 95 -1.73 1.50 -5.63
N ALA A 96 -0.89 1.76 -4.62
CA ALA A 96 0.34 2.54 -4.81
C ALA A 96 1.32 1.85 -5.78
N ALA A 97 1.56 0.55 -5.61
CA ALA A 97 2.40 -0.24 -6.51
C ALA A 97 1.85 -0.24 -7.95
N ALA A 98 0.56 -0.52 -8.12
CA ALA A 98 -0.06 -0.58 -9.44
C ALA A 98 -0.09 0.80 -10.12
N ALA A 99 -0.37 1.88 -9.38
CA ALA A 99 -0.34 3.25 -9.89
C ALA A 99 1.06 3.62 -10.41
N ARG A 100 2.10 3.28 -9.64
CA ARG A 100 3.49 3.46 -10.05
C ARG A 100 3.83 2.67 -11.31
N ARG A 101 3.42 1.39 -11.35
CA ARG A 101 3.64 0.50 -12.49
C ARG A 101 2.98 1.01 -13.78
N LEU A 102 1.80 1.62 -13.64
CA LEU A 102 1.03 2.24 -14.72
C LEU A 102 1.54 3.64 -15.09
N GLY A 103 2.51 4.20 -14.35
CA GLY A 103 3.07 5.52 -14.62
C GLY A 103 2.11 6.67 -14.30
N LEU A 104 1.20 6.47 -13.34
CA LEU A 104 0.25 7.51 -12.92
C LEU A 104 0.96 8.68 -12.25
N ASP A 105 0.42 9.89 -12.42
CA ASP A 105 0.91 11.06 -11.70
C ASP A 105 0.49 11.06 -10.21
N SER A 106 0.92 12.06 -9.43
CA SER A 106 0.61 12.12 -8.00
C SER A 106 -0.88 12.28 -7.70
N ALA A 107 -1.63 12.99 -8.56
CA ALA A 107 -3.06 13.21 -8.37
C ALA A 107 -3.88 11.98 -8.78
N GLU A 108 -3.52 11.32 -9.88
CA GLU A 108 -4.08 10.03 -10.30
C GLU A 108 -3.79 8.95 -9.27
N THR A 109 -2.57 8.92 -8.72
CA THR A 109 -2.24 7.99 -7.63
C THR A 109 -3.07 8.28 -6.39
N ALA A 110 -3.23 9.53 -5.97
CA ALA A 110 -4.09 9.89 -4.85
C ALA A 110 -5.56 9.47 -5.07
N ARG A 111 -6.06 9.51 -6.31
CA ARG A 111 -7.38 8.95 -6.67
C ARG A 111 -7.39 7.44 -6.55
N ALA A 112 -6.37 6.75 -7.03
CA ALA A 112 -6.24 5.30 -6.89
C ALA A 112 -6.28 4.86 -5.41
N LEU A 113 -5.53 5.55 -4.53
CA LEU A 113 -5.56 5.29 -3.08
C LEU A 113 -6.96 5.51 -2.48
N SER A 114 -7.67 6.53 -2.95
CA SER A 114 -9.02 6.84 -2.47
C SER A 114 -10.07 5.84 -2.95
N ILE A 115 -9.95 5.35 -4.19
CA ILE A 115 -10.78 4.24 -4.70
C ILE A 115 -10.48 2.97 -3.91
N ALA A 116 -9.20 2.66 -3.70
CA ALA A 116 -8.75 1.50 -2.93
C ALA A 116 -9.27 1.52 -1.47
N ALA A 117 -9.32 2.69 -0.84
CA ALA A 117 -9.88 2.87 0.51
C ALA A 117 -11.34 2.38 0.61
N THR A 118 -12.15 2.55 -0.44
CA THR A 118 -13.54 2.04 -0.46
C THR A 118 -13.64 0.51 -0.55
N GLN A 119 -12.54 -0.16 -0.89
CA GLN A 119 -12.46 -1.61 -1.08
C GLN A 119 -11.76 -2.31 0.10
N ALA A 120 -11.33 -1.54 1.11
CA ALA A 120 -10.77 -2.08 2.34
C ALA A 120 -11.79 -2.98 3.05
N SER A 121 -11.40 -4.23 3.29
CA SER A 121 -12.24 -5.26 3.91
C SER A 121 -11.36 -6.33 4.55
N GLY A 122 -11.92 -7.11 5.47
CA GLY A 122 -11.23 -8.23 6.12
C GLY A 122 -11.58 -8.33 7.60
N LEU A 123 -11.79 -9.56 8.08
CA LEU A 123 -12.19 -9.81 9.47
C LEU A 123 -10.99 -10.29 10.29
N ALA A 124 -10.74 -9.65 11.43
CA ALA A 124 -9.67 -10.02 12.36
C ALA A 124 -9.80 -11.47 12.85
N ALA A 125 -11.04 -11.96 12.99
CA ALA A 125 -11.33 -13.33 13.41
C ALA A 125 -10.74 -14.42 12.48
N LEU A 126 -10.44 -14.07 11.22
CA LEU A 126 -9.91 -15.00 10.23
C LEU A 126 -8.39 -14.91 10.09
N THR A 127 -7.72 -13.96 10.77
CA THR A 127 -6.28 -13.70 10.62
C THR A 127 -5.41 -14.89 11.04
N ALA A 128 -5.82 -15.64 12.07
CA ALA A 128 -5.14 -16.84 12.56
C ALA A 128 -5.51 -18.13 11.79
N THR A 129 -6.24 -18.01 10.68
CA THR A 129 -6.67 -19.14 9.84
C THR A 129 -5.98 -19.11 8.48
N PRO A 130 -5.92 -20.25 7.74
CA PRO A 130 -5.46 -20.26 6.36
C PRO A 130 -6.25 -19.33 5.43
N PHE A 131 -7.49 -18.99 5.78
CA PHE A 131 -8.33 -18.07 5.00
C PHE A 131 -7.80 -16.63 5.00
N SER A 132 -6.95 -16.25 5.96
CA SER A 132 -6.27 -14.95 5.95
C SER A 132 -5.52 -14.69 4.63
N THR A 133 -4.95 -15.73 4.02
CA THR A 133 -4.32 -15.66 2.69
C THR A 133 -5.30 -15.21 1.61
N VAL A 134 -6.55 -15.69 1.66
CA VAL A 134 -7.59 -15.33 0.69
C VAL A 134 -8.00 -13.87 0.86
N GLN A 135 -8.18 -13.39 2.10
CA GLN A 135 -8.49 -11.98 2.38
C GLN A 135 -7.39 -11.05 1.83
N ARG A 136 -6.12 -11.37 2.12
CA ARG A 136 -4.97 -10.59 1.64
C ARG A 136 -4.87 -10.61 0.11
N ARG A 137 -5.13 -11.75 -0.53
CA ARG A 137 -5.15 -11.85 -2.00
C ARG A 137 -6.25 -10.98 -2.61
N HIS A 138 -7.45 -10.98 -2.03
CA HIS A 138 -8.52 -10.09 -2.48
C HIS A 138 -8.14 -8.61 -2.31
N ALA A 139 -7.57 -8.23 -1.16
CA ALA A 139 -7.09 -6.86 -0.94
C ALA A 139 -6.08 -6.42 -2.02
N LEU A 140 -5.12 -7.29 -2.37
CA LEU A 140 -4.16 -6.99 -3.44
C LEU A 140 -4.83 -6.77 -4.80
N LEU A 141 -5.73 -7.68 -5.21
CA LEU A 141 -6.45 -7.58 -6.49
C LEU A 141 -7.28 -6.29 -6.58
N ARG A 142 -7.90 -5.91 -5.47
CA ARG A 142 -8.73 -4.71 -5.34
C ARG A 142 -7.92 -3.42 -5.43
N GLY A 143 -6.72 -3.40 -4.86
CA GLY A 143 -5.81 -2.26 -5.03
C GLY A 143 -5.33 -2.09 -6.48
N VAL A 144 -5.01 -3.20 -7.16
CA VAL A 144 -4.66 -3.18 -8.59
C VAL A 144 -5.81 -2.64 -9.44
N GLU A 145 -7.03 -3.13 -9.21
CA GLU A 145 -8.24 -2.63 -9.88
C GLU A 145 -8.45 -1.13 -9.63
N ALA A 146 -8.23 -0.65 -8.40
CA ALA A 146 -8.36 0.77 -8.08
C ALA A 146 -7.40 1.66 -8.88
N ALA A 147 -6.14 1.22 -9.08
CA ALA A 147 -5.19 1.94 -9.92
C ALA A 147 -5.56 1.89 -11.40
N GLN A 148 -6.05 0.74 -11.89
CA GLN A 148 -6.56 0.62 -13.26
C GLN A 148 -7.77 1.51 -13.51
N LEU A 149 -8.69 1.65 -12.54
CA LEU A 149 -9.81 2.58 -12.65
C LEU A 149 -9.30 4.03 -12.74
N ALA A 150 -8.39 4.43 -11.85
CA ALA A 150 -7.79 5.76 -11.88
C ALA A 150 -7.09 6.06 -13.22
N SER A 151 -6.39 5.07 -13.81
CA SER A 151 -5.70 5.23 -15.10
C SER A 151 -6.63 5.48 -16.29
N THR A 152 -7.93 5.21 -16.15
CA THR A 152 -8.94 5.54 -17.19
C THR A 152 -9.46 6.97 -17.09
N GLY A 153 -8.95 7.77 -16.14
CA GLY A 153 -9.47 9.10 -15.82
C GLY A 153 -10.68 9.08 -14.86
N PHE A 154 -11.02 7.92 -14.28
CA PHE A 154 -12.05 7.84 -13.25
C PHE A 154 -11.64 8.70 -12.04
N THR A 155 -12.58 9.51 -11.52
CA THR A 155 -12.28 10.48 -10.47
C THR A 155 -12.74 10.02 -9.10
N ALA A 156 -11.92 10.32 -8.09
CA ALA A 156 -12.23 10.17 -6.67
C ALA A 156 -11.70 11.40 -5.91
N PRO A 157 -12.18 11.66 -4.67
CA PRO A 157 -11.60 12.69 -3.83
C PRO A 157 -10.11 12.44 -3.60
N LEU A 158 -9.30 13.50 -3.44
CA LEU A 158 -7.86 13.38 -3.16
C LEU A 158 -7.57 13.22 -1.66
N THR A 159 -8.55 12.78 -0.88
CA THR A 159 -8.52 12.72 0.58
C THR A 159 -9.21 11.47 1.11
N GLY A 160 -9.17 10.35 0.38
CA GLY A 160 -9.91 9.14 0.74
C GLY A 160 -9.43 8.44 2.01
N LEU A 161 -8.18 8.68 2.44
CA LEU A 161 -7.65 8.12 3.67
C LEU A 161 -8.06 8.96 4.90
N GLU A 162 -8.03 10.28 4.77
CA GLU A 162 -8.27 11.26 5.82
C GLU A 162 -9.67 11.92 5.77
N GLY A 163 -9.92 12.82 6.74
CA GLY A 163 -11.18 13.54 6.86
C GLY A 163 -12.28 12.73 7.58
N ARG A 164 -13.39 13.40 7.88
CA ARG A 164 -14.47 12.87 8.76
C ARG A 164 -15.12 11.56 8.32
N ARG A 165 -14.94 11.16 7.07
CA ARG A 165 -15.52 9.95 6.47
C ARG A 165 -14.48 9.16 5.65
N GLY A 166 -13.20 9.47 5.83
CA GLY A 166 -12.10 8.73 5.19
C GLY A 166 -11.86 7.39 5.88
N LEU A 167 -10.97 6.58 5.29
CA LEU A 167 -10.59 5.25 5.78
C LEU A 167 -10.29 5.24 7.28
N PHE A 168 -9.44 6.17 7.73
CA PHE A 168 -9.01 6.26 9.13
C PHE A 168 -10.19 6.57 10.05
N ALA A 169 -11.02 7.55 9.72
CA ALA A 169 -12.17 7.91 10.53
C ALA A 169 -13.22 6.79 10.64
N VAL A 170 -13.28 5.87 9.68
CA VAL A 170 -14.23 4.75 9.67
C VAL A 170 -13.68 3.52 10.39
N LEU A 171 -12.42 3.16 10.17
CA LEU A 171 -11.85 1.93 10.70
C LEU A 171 -11.12 2.12 12.05
N ALA A 172 -10.60 3.31 12.28
CA ALA A 172 -9.79 3.65 13.44
C ALA A 172 -9.99 5.13 13.85
N PRO A 173 -11.17 5.50 14.41
CA PRO A 173 -11.51 6.89 14.69
C PRO A 173 -10.53 7.65 15.59
N SER A 174 -9.78 6.93 16.44
CA SER A 174 -8.74 7.50 17.31
C SER A 174 -7.36 7.64 16.64
N ALA A 175 -7.17 7.07 15.45
CA ALA A 175 -5.90 7.13 14.74
C ALA A 175 -5.67 8.52 14.14
N ASP A 176 -4.41 8.94 14.15
CA ASP A 176 -3.94 10.12 13.45
C ASP A 176 -3.40 9.72 12.06
N PRO A 177 -4.07 10.09 10.94
CA PRO A 177 -3.61 9.77 9.60
C PRO A 177 -2.24 10.36 9.26
N ASP A 178 -1.82 11.46 9.90
CA ASP A 178 -0.52 12.09 9.63
C ASP A 178 0.66 11.19 10.05
N GLN A 179 0.44 10.20 10.93
CA GLN A 179 1.46 9.22 11.32
C GLN A 179 2.00 8.41 10.13
N VAL A 180 1.19 8.24 9.08
CA VAL A 180 1.60 7.57 7.84
C VAL A 180 2.80 8.28 7.20
N LEU A 181 2.86 9.61 7.32
CA LEU A 181 3.86 10.46 6.70
C LEU A 181 5.13 10.64 7.55
N ASN A 182 5.15 10.15 8.79
CA ASN A 182 6.26 10.34 9.70
C ASN A 182 7.54 9.66 9.16
N GLY A 183 8.57 10.46 8.88
CA GLY A 183 9.81 10.02 8.23
C GLY A 183 9.62 9.44 6.83
N LEU A 184 8.57 9.84 6.09
CA LEU A 184 8.35 9.39 4.70
C LEU A 184 9.49 9.86 3.80
N ALA A 185 10.00 8.97 2.94
CA ALA A 185 11.19 9.15 2.10
C ALA A 185 12.54 9.32 2.84
N GLU A 186 12.52 9.60 4.15
CA GLU A 186 13.73 9.67 4.98
C GLU A 186 14.11 8.30 5.57
N HIS A 187 13.10 7.52 5.97
CA HIS A 187 13.28 6.20 6.58
C HIS A 187 12.30 5.20 5.98
N TRP A 188 12.76 3.99 5.68
CA TRP A 188 11.93 2.94 5.11
C TRP A 188 11.50 1.95 6.19
N ARG A 189 10.26 2.07 6.65
CA ARG A 189 9.69 1.21 7.71
C ARG A 189 9.61 -0.25 7.29
N LEU A 190 9.51 -0.53 5.99
CA LEU A 190 9.56 -1.89 5.47
C LEU A 190 10.85 -2.61 5.91
N MET A 191 11.98 -1.91 6.07
CA MET A 191 13.21 -2.55 6.55
C MET A 191 13.11 -3.03 7.99
N GLU A 192 12.37 -2.32 8.84
CA GLU A 192 12.15 -2.75 10.23
C GLU A 192 11.37 -4.06 10.24
N VAL A 193 10.31 -4.14 9.43
CA VAL A 193 9.50 -5.35 9.28
C VAL A 193 10.34 -6.49 8.70
N LEU A 194 11.08 -6.24 7.61
CA LEU A 194 11.92 -7.25 6.98
C LEU A 194 13.08 -7.71 7.88
N SER A 195 13.57 -6.85 8.78
CA SER A 195 14.64 -7.22 9.74
C SER A 195 14.17 -8.19 10.82
N ALA A 196 12.87 -8.33 11.03
CA ALA A 196 12.29 -9.31 11.94
C ALA A 196 12.28 -10.73 11.34
N TYR A 197 12.55 -10.87 10.03
CA TYR A 197 12.68 -12.15 9.35
C TYR A 197 14.17 -12.50 9.15
N PRO A 198 14.57 -13.76 9.39
CA PRO A 198 15.97 -14.19 9.32
C PRO A 198 16.55 -14.18 7.90
#